data_AF-A0A7L3PR99-F1
#
_entry.id   AF-A0A7L3PR99-F1
#
_cell.length_a   1.000
_cell.length_b   1.000
_cell.length_c   1.000
_cell.angle_alpha   90.00
_cell.angle_beta   90.00
_cell.angle_gamma   90.00
#
_symmetry.space_group_name_H-M   'P 1'
#
loop_
_entity.id
_entity.type
_entity.pdbx_description
1 polymer ?
#
loop_
_entity_poly.entity_id
_entity_poly.type
_entity_poly.pdbx_seq_one_letter_code
_entity_poly.pdbx_strand_id
1 'polypeptide(L)'
;RDKLAELHGNMFVEECVKCGKQYVRDAVVGSMGLKPTGRLCSVTKARGLRACRGKLRDTILDWEDSLPDRDLTLADEACRKADLSVTLGTSLQIKPSGNLPLITKKRGGKLVIVNLQATKHDRQADLRIHAYVDDVMTKLMKHLGLEVPEWTGPVVVESAEQPPGKWLKEEPLSQHNGTGTLCPGNTPQEHHDGLKQERPSPDTGPPPVKKVKVEPLLT
;
A
#
# COMPACT_ATOMS: atom_id res chain seq x y z
N ARG A 1 11.73 -3.71 -4.53
CA ARG A 1 10.41 -3.09 -4.29
C ARG A 1 9.86 -2.54 -5.60
N ASP A 2 8.73 -3.04 -6.08
CA ASP A 2 8.12 -2.64 -7.37
C ASP A 2 6.74 -1.96 -7.24
N LYS A 3 5.97 -2.26 -6.18
CA LYS A 3 4.62 -1.69 -5.95
C LYS A 3 4.49 -0.79 -4.71
N LEU A 4 5.59 -0.26 -4.20
CA LEU A 4 5.59 0.67 -3.06
C LEU A 4 6.56 1.83 -3.33
N ALA A 5 6.10 3.05 -3.02
CA ALA A 5 6.89 4.27 -3.06
C ALA A 5 7.02 4.85 -1.63
N GLU A 6 8.23 4.87 -1.08
CA GLU A 6 8.52 5.40 0.26
C GLU A 6 8.99 6.84 0.16
N LEU A 7 8.05 7.77 -0.03
CA LEU A 7 8.36 9.16 -0.35
C LEU A 7 9.13 9.89 0.75
N HIS A 8 8.96 9.52 2.02
CA HIS A 8 9.59 10.20 3.17
C HIS A 8 10.69 9.37 3.84
N GLY A 9 11.13 8.31 3.17
CA GLY A 9 12.14 7.40 3.69
C GLY A 9 11.60 6.28 4.56
N ASN A 10 12.51 5.43 5.02
CA ASN A 10 12.23 4.32 5.92
C ASN A 10 13.37 4.19 6.94
N MET A 11 13.01 4.12 8.22
CA MET A 11 13.98 4.12 9.33
C MET A 11 14.86 2.86 9.36
N PHE A 12 14.47 1.80 8.65
CA PHE A 12 15.22 0.56 8.50
C PHE A 12 16.06 0.52 7.21
N VAL A 13 16.00 1.57 6.38
CA VAL A 13 16.68 1.61 5.08
C VAL A 13 17.79 2.63 5.07
N GLU A 14 18.98 2.17 4.68
CA GLU A 14 20.12 3.02 4.36
C GLU A 14 20.56 2.82 2.90
N GLU A 15 21.11 3.87 2.31
CA GLU A 15 21.45 3.92 0.89
C GLU A 15 22.92 4.32 0.69
N CYS A 16 23.59 3.65 -0.26
CA CYS A 16 24.94 4.01 -0.65
C CYS A 16 24.96 5.28 -1.52
N VAL A 17 25.64 6.32 -1.05
CA VAL A 17 25.80 7.60 -1.78
C VAL A 17 26.54 7.47 -3.11
N LYS A 18 27.26 6.37 -3.35
CA LYS A 18 28.03 6.15 -4.60
C LYS A 18 27.29 5.36 -5.66
N CYS A 19 26.50 4.36 -5.26
CA CYS A 19 25.91 3.40 -6.21
C CYS A 19 24.39 3.24 -6.05
N GLY A 20 23.76 3.97 -5.13
CA GLY A 20 22.31 3.92 -4.90
C GLY A 20 21.78 2.58 -4.37
N LYS A 21 22.65 1.62 -4.01
CA LYS A 21 22.20 0.35 -3.42
C LYS A 21 21.62 0.64 -2.04
N GLN A 22 20.36 0.24 -1.86
CA GLN A 22 19.65 0.27 -0.59
C GLN A 22 19.83 -1.05 0.17
N TYR A 23 19.85 -0.92 1.49
CA TYR A 23 19.96 -2.02 2.45
C TYR A 23 18.82 -1.91 3.45
N VAL A 24 18.01 -2.96 3.56
CA VAL A 24 16.96 -3.07 4.58
C VAL A 24 17.52 -3.82 5.78
N ARG A 25 17.48 -3.18 6.95
CA ARG A 25 18.01 -3.68 8.22
C ARG A 25 16.90 -4.26 9.10
N ASP A 26 17.28 -5.09 10.05
CA ASP A 26 16.38 -5.66 11.07
C ASP A 26 16.16 -4.71 12.26
N ALA A 27 17.07 -3.75 12.43
CA ALA A 27 16.97 -2.67 13.40
C ALA A 27 17.02 -1.30 12.69
N VAL A 28 16.61 -0.27 13.43
CA VAL A 28 16.63 1.11 12.94
C VAL A 28 18.07 1.55 12.62
N VAL A 29 18.26 2.29 11.53
CA VAL A 29 19.56 2.67 10.99
C VAL A 29 20.36 3.59 11.93
N GLY A 30 19.66 4.34 12.79
CA GLY A 30 20.23 5.13 13.90
C GLY A 30 20.53 6.60 13.58
N SER A 31 20.17 7.10 12.40
CA SER A 31 20.31 8.51 12.00
C SER A 31 19.08 9.01 11.21
N MET A 32 18.95 10.33 11.08
CA MET A 32 17.90 11.00 10.30
C MET A 32 18.45 12.26 9.61
N GLY A 33 17.84 12.64 8.49
CA GLY A 33 18.22 13.82 7.70
C GLY A 33 19.33 13.48 6.70
N LEU A 34 19.24 12.31 6.07
CA LEU A 34 20.17 11.82 5.04
C LEU A 34 21.64 11.78 5.52
N LYS A 35 21.86 11.51 6.81
CA LYS A 35 23.18 11.56 7.46
C LYS A 35 23.94 10.26 7.28
N PRO A 36 25.29 10.30 7.27
CA PRO A 36 26.10 9.09 7.24
C PRO A 36 25.84 8.19 8.46
N THR A 37 25.70 6.90 8.21
CA THR A 37 25.36 5.90 9.25
C THR A 37 26.58 5.27 9.90
N GLY A 38 27.78 5.61 9.43
CA GLY A 38 29.05 5.00 9.82
C GLY A 38 29.40 3.72 9.04
N ARG A 39 28.44 3.11 8.33
CA ARG A 39 28.65 1.87 7.57
C ARG A 39 29.10 2.14 6.12
N LEU A 40 29.66 1.11 5.50
CA LEU A 40 30.15 1.14 4.12
C LEU A 40 29.39 0.13 3.25
N CYS A 41 29.19 0.50 1.98
CA CYS A 41 28.56 -0.33 0.98
C CYS A 41 29.36 -1.62 0.69
N SER A 42 28.68 -2.76 0.81
CA SER A 42 29.23 -4.11 0.62
C SER A 42 29.20 -4.60 -0.83
N VAL A 43 28.63 -3.84 -1.77
CA VAL A 43 28.56 -4.21 -3.19
C VAL A 43 29.97 -4.46 -3.74
N THR A 44 30.22 -5.72 -4.09
CA THR A 44 31.38 -6.17 -4.87
C THR A 44 31.08 -6.02 -6.36
N LYS A 45 32.00 -5.41 -7.10
CA LYS A 45 31.89 -5.31 -8.57
C LYS A 45 32.56 -6.52 -9.22
N ALA A 46 32.00 -7.01 -10.32
CA ALA A 46 32.56 -8.13 -11.08
C ALA A 46 33.86 -7.72 -11.82
N ARG A 47 34.70 -8.71 -12.15
CA ARG A 47 35.87 -8.61 -13.05
C ARG A 47 36.87 -7.48 -12.72
N GLY A 48 37.65 -7.64 -11.65
CA GLY A 48 38.81 -6.79 -11.36
C GLY A 48 38.50 -5.35 -10.92
N LEU A 49 37.22 -4.98 -10.82
CA LEU A 49 36.80 -3.68 -10.31
C LEU A 49 36.81 -3.67 -8.77
N ARG A 50 37.27 -2.55 -8.20
CA ARG A 50 37.24 -2.35 -6.74
C ARG A 50 35.80 -2.37 -6.21
N ALA A 51 35.62 -2.97 -5.03
CA ALA A 51 34.37 -2.92 -4.27
C ALA A 51 33.93 -1.46 -4.05
N CYS A 52 32.62 -1.23 -3.96
CA CYS A 52 32.07 0.12 -3.92
C CYS A 52 32.60 0.95 -2.73
N ARG A 53 32.48 0.38 -1.51
CA ARG A 53 32.90 1.02 -0.24
C ARG A 53 32.45 2.49 -0.11
N GLY A 54 31.30 2.83 -0.69
CA GLY A 54 30.67 4.13 -0.49
C GLY A 54 30.11 4.25 0.92
N LYS A 55 30.08 5.46 1.48
CA LYS A 55 29.41 5.72 2.76
C LYS A 55 27.91 5.43 2.60
N LEU A 56 27.33 4.76 3.58
CA LEU A 56 25.88 4.61 3.68
C LEU A 56 25.31 5.83 4.42
N ARG A 57 24.14 6.27 3.99
CA ARG A 57 23.33 7.30 4.66
C ARG A 57 21.93 6.77 4.96
N ASP A 58 21.25 7.30 5.96
CA ASP A 58 19.83 7.03 6.14
C ASP A 58 19.00 7.61 4.99
N THR A 59 17.73 7.19 4.92
CA THR A 59 16.78 7.65 3.89
C THR A 59 15.73 8.62 4.43
N ILE A 60 15.81 9.00 5.71
CA ILE A 60 14.83 9.88 6.35
C ILE A 60 15.10 11.31 5.93
N LEU A 61 14.08 11.94 5.35
CA LEU A 61 14.15 13.34 4.88
C LEU A 61 14.04 14.31 6.06
N ASP A 62 14.86 15.36 6.06
CA ASP A 62 14.62 16.57 6.84
C ASP A 62 13.71 17.54 6.06
N TRP A 63 13.32 18.65 6.68
CA TRP A 63 12.35 19.60 6.11
C TRP A 63 12.75 20.21 4.78
N GLU A 64 14.06 20.36 4.54
CA GLU A 64 14.63 20.99 3.35
C GLU A 64 14.96 19.97 2.25
N ASP A 65 14.88 18.68 2.56
CA ASP A 65 15.28 17.63 1.63
C ASP A 65 14.22 17.41 0.54
N SER A 66 14.69 17.13 -0.67
CA SER A 66 13.83 16.75 -1.79
C SER A 66 13.38 15.29 -1.65
N LEU A 67 12.18 15.00 -2.15
CA LEU A 67 11.71 13.61 -2.23
C LEU A 67 12.62 12.77 -3.15
N PRO A 68 12.77 11.45 -2.90
CA PRO A 68 13.50 10.57 -3.78
C PRO A 68 12.82 10.46 -5.16
N ASP A 69 13.55 10.86 -6.22
CA ASP A 69 13.04 10.96 -7.59
C ASP A 69 12.36 9.67 -8.06
N ARG A 70 13.02 8.52 -7.87
CA ARG A 70 12.49 7.22 -8.30
C ARG A 70 11.10 6.95 -7.71
N ASP A 71 10.95 7.14 -6.40
CA ASP A 71 9.72 6.84 -5.69
C ASP A 71 8.62 7.86 -6.03
N LEU A 72 8.98 9.14 -6.16
CA LEU A 72 8.04 10.17 -6.59
C LEU A 72 7.55 9.92 -8.03
N THR A 73 8.43 9.57 -8.96
CA THR A 73 8.06 9.22 -10.33
C THR A 73 7.13 8.01 -10.37
N LEU A 74 7.47 6.93 -9.65
CA LEU A 74 6.61 5.74 -9.58
C LEU A 74 5.22 6.06 -9.00
N ALA A 75 5.16 6.87 -7.96
CA ALA A 75 3.90 7.28 -7.34
C ALA A 75 3.05 8.17 -8.26
N ASP A 76 3.68 9.15 -8.93
CA ASP A 76 3.04 10.02 -9.91
C ASP A 76 2.48 9.20 -11.09
N GLU A 77 3.27 8.30 -11.66
CA GLU A 77 2.83 7.42 -12.75
C GLU A 77 1.66 6.52 -12.35
N ALA A 78 1.70 5.93 -11.14
CA ALA A 78 0.60 5.11 -10.64
C ALA A 78 -0.69 5.94 -10.50
N CYS A 79 -0.61 7.14 -9.89
CA CYS A 79 -1.76 8.02 -9.74
C CYS A 79 -2.31 8.50 -11.10
N ARG A 80 -1.46 8.67 -12.11
CA ARG A 80 -1.86 9.04 -13.48
C ARG A 80 -2.64 7.96 -14.21
N LYS A 81 -2.38 6.69 -13.89
CA LYS A 81 -3.00 5.52 -14.52
C LYS A 81 -4.22 5.02 -13.74
N ALA A 82 -4.30 5.33 -12.45
CA ALA A 82 -5.40 4.92 -11.60
C ALA A 82 -6.73 5.57 -12.03
N ASP A 83 -7.80 4.79 -11.96
CA ASP A 83 -9.20 5.22 -12.02
C ASP A 83 -9.78 5.45 -10.62
N LEU A 84 -9.13 4.94 -9.57
CA LEU A 84 -9.48 5.15 -8.16
C LEU A 84 -8.21 5.40 -7.32
N SER A 85 -8.23 6.48 -6.55
CA SER A 85 -7.26 6.75 -5.48
C SER A 85 -7.95 6.69 -4.12
N VAL A 86 -7.41 5.90 -3.19
CA VAL A 86 -7.90 5.79 -1.81
C VAL A 86 -6.82 6.26 -0.85
N THR A 87 -7.12 7.25 -0.01
CA THR A 87 -6.19 7.73 1.02
C THR A 87 -6.61 7.22 2.39
N LEU A 88 -5.69 6.63 3.14
CA LEU A 88 -5.94 6.07 4.46
C LEU A 88 -5.07 6.79 5.50
N GLY A 89 -5.67 7.42 6.50
CA GLY A 89 -4.94 7.93 7.67
C GLY A 89 -3.94 9.05 7.39
N THR A 90 -4.21 9.92 6.42
CA THR A 90 -3.34 11.07 6.07
C THR A 90 -4.14 12.36 5.97
N SER A 91 -3.58 13.45 6.50
CA SER A 91 -4.19 14.79 6.41
C SER A 91 -3.97 15.47 5.03
N LEU A 92 -3.12 14.87 4.18
CA LEU A 92 -2.77 15.34 2.83
C LEU A 92 -2.15 16.75 2.78
N GLN A 93 -1.53 17.21 3.87
CA GLN A 93 -0.97 18.58 3.94
C GLN A 93 0.42 18.73 3.31
N ILE A 94 1.25 17.69 3.39
CA ILE A 94 2.65 17.74 2.93
C ILE A 94 2.72 17.60 1.41
N LYS A 95 3.35 18.56 0.74
CA LYS A 95 3.53 18.54 -0.71
C LYS A 95 4.94 18.05 -1.08
N PRO A 96 5.09 17.37 -2.24
CA PRO A 96 4.05 17.03 -3.22
C PRO A 96 3.18 15.81 -2.85
N SER A 97 3.54 15.02 -1.83
CA SER A 97 2.91 13.73 -1.50
C SER A 97 1.39 13.78 -1.37
N GLY A 98 0.86 14.74 -0.61
CA GLY A 98 -0.57 14.93 -0.38
C GLY A 98 -1.36 15.33 -1.63
N ASN A 99 -0.69 15.89 -2.65
CA ASN A 99 -1.33 16.23 -3.91
C ASN A 99 -1.43 15.03 -4.88
N LEU A 100 -0.69 13.94 -4.66
CA LEU A 100 -0.66 12.80 -5.59
C LEU A 100 -2.06 12.21 -5.88
N PRO A 101 -2.95 12.01 -4.89
CA PRO A 101 -4.30 11.50 -5.14
C PRO A 101 -5.16 12.42 -6.04
N LEU A 102 -4.86 13.72 -6.08
CA LEU A 102 -5.55 14.67 -6.96
C LEU A 102 -5.22 14.44 -8.44
N ILE A 103 -4.10 13.79 -8.75
CA ILE A 103 -3.71 13.47 -10.13
C ILE A 103 -4.72 12.49 -10.74
N THR A 104 -5.11 11.46 -9.99
CA THR A 104 -6.18 10.53 -10.37
C THR A 104 -7.48 11.28 -10.63
N LYS A 105 -7.89 12.14 -9.70
CA LYS A 105 -9.12 12.95 -9.81
C LYS A 105 -9.13 13.84 -11.05
N LYS A 106 -8.02 14.53 -11.34
CA LYS A 106 -7.87 15.41 -12.53
C LYS A 106 -7.95 14.66 -13.86
N ARG A 107 -7.72 13.35 -13.86
CA ARG A 107 -7.80 12.48 -15.05
C ARG A 107 -9.13 11.76 -15.19
N GLY A 108 -10.13 12.14 -14.39
CA GLY A 108 -11.47 11.55 -14.43
C GLY A 108 -11.68 10.38 -13.47
N GLY A 109 -10.64 9.95 -12.75
CA GLY A 109 -10.76 8.95 -11.70
C GLY A 109 -11.47 9.47 -10.45
N LYS A 110 -11.72 8.56 -9.51
CA LYS A 110 -12.39 8.81 -8.24
C LYS A 110 -11.38 8.97 -7.10
N LEU A 111 -11.72 9.80 -6.12
CA LEU A 111 -10.94 9.99 -4.90
C LEU A 111 -11.78 9.64 -3.67
N VAL A 112 -11.32 8.67 -2.89
CA VAL A 112 -11.89 8.30 -1.59
C VAL A 112 -10.93 8.69 -0.48
N ILE A 113 -11.44 9.37 0.54
CA ILE A 113 -10.66 9.78 1.71
C ILE A 113 -11.21 9.11 2.97
N VAL A 114 -10.37 8.32 3.64
CA VAL A 114 -10.65 7.71 4.94
C VAL A 114 -9.73 8.32 5.98
N ASN A 115 -10.28 9.16 6.85
CA ASN A 115 -9.52 9.82 7.91
C ASN A 115 -10.45 10.29 9.04
N LEU A 116 -9.97 10.27 10.29
CA LEU A 116 -10.73 10.78 11.44
C LEU A 116 -10.90 12.30 11.40
N GLN A 117 -9.87 13.02 10.94
CA GLN A 117 -9.83 14.47 10.89
C GLN A 117 -10.08 14.98 9.46
N ALA A 118 -10.45 16.26 9.35
CA ALA A 118 -10.52 16.95 8.07
C ALA A 118 -9.16 16.91 7.34
N THR A 119 -9.18 16.78 6.01
CA THR A 119 -7.98 16.74 5.18
C THR A 119 -7.88 17.98 4.31
N LYS A 120 -6.68 18.23 3.76
CA LYS A 120 -6.44 19.36 2.85
C LYS A 120 -7.31 19.29 1.58
N HIS A 121 -7.81 18.11 1.21
CA HIS A 121 -8.45 17.84 -0.07
C HIS A 121 -9.88 17.27 0.05
N ASP A 122 -10.55 17.50 1.18
CA ASP A 122 -11.91 16.99 1.41
C ASP A 122 -12.92 17.42 0.34
N ARG A 123 -12.77 18.61 -0.23
CA ARG A 123 -13.69 19.14 -1.25
C ARG A 123 -13.56 18.44 -2.61
N GLN A 124 -12.44 17.74 -2.84
CA GLN A 124 -12.15 17.05 -4.08
C GLN A 124 -12.55 15.57 -4.05
N ALA A 125 -12.85 15.02 -2.87
CA ALA A 125 -13.21 13.63 -2.70
C ALA A 125 -14.63 13.33 -3.23
N ASP A 126 -14.77 12.19 -3.90
CA ASP A 126 -16.07 11.61 -4.28
C ASP A 126 -16.74 10.93 -3.08
N LEU A 127 -15.96 10.40 -2.15
CA LEU A 127 -16.44 9.79 -0.91
C LEU A 127 -15.50 10.13 0.25
N ARG A 128 -16.08 10.53 1.39
CA ARG A 128 -15.37 10.80 2.63
C ARG A 128 -15.91 9.90 3.73
N ILE A 129 -15.01 9.17 4.40
CA ILE A 129 -15.35 8.26 5.49
C ILE A 129 -14.60 8.72 6.74
N HIS A 130 -15.34 9.20 7.74
CA HIS A 130 -14.80 9.67 9.01
C HIS A 130 -14.87 8.57 10.06
N ALA A 131 -13.91 7.65 10.04
CA ALA A 131 -13.86 6.49 10.92
C ALA A 131 -12.42 5.99 11.10
N TYR A 132 -12.22 5.06 12.04
CA TYR A 132 -10.97 4.33 12.17
C TYR A 132 -10.72 3.50 10.90
N VAL A 133 -9.49 3.54 10.39
CA VAL A 133 -9.11 2.84 9.15
C VAL A 133 -9.30 1.32 9.31
N ASP A 134 -8.97 0.76 10.47
CA ASP A 134 -9.12 -0.67 10.74
C ASP A 134 -10.58 -1.14 10.62
N ASP A 135 -11.54 -0.38 11.14
CA ASP A 135 -12.97 -0.69 11.01
C ASP A 135 -13.43 -0.66 9.55
N VAL A 136 -12.97 0.36 8.80
CA VAL A 136 -13.31 0.52 7.38
C VAL A 136 -12.72 -0.62 6.57
N MET A 137 -11.44 -0.94 6.75
CA MET A 137 -10.76 -2.00 6.02
C MET A 137 -11.30 -3.38 6.38
N THR A 138 -11.60 -3.64 7.66
CA THR A 138 -12.23 -4.91 8.09
C THR A 138 -13.58 -5.13 7.41
N LYS A 139 -14.45 -4.10 7.38
CA LYS A 139 -15.74 -4.18 6.69
C LYS A 139 -15.56 -4.33 5.18
N LEU A 140 -14.64 -3.57 4.57
CA LEU A 140 -14.35 -3.66 3.15
C LEU A 140 -13.89 -5.07 2.75
N MET A 141 -12.94 -5.66 3.50
CA MET A 141 -12.45 -7.02 3.25
C MET A 141 -13.58 -8.05 3.35
N LYS A 142 -14.48 -7.91 4.34
CA LYS A 142 -15.70 -8.73 4.44
C LYS A 142 -16.61 -8.59 3.22
N HIS A 143 -16.82 -7.36 2.73
CA HIS A 143 -17.63 -7.12 1.52
C HIS A 143 -16.99 -7.69 0.25
N LEU A 144 -15.65 -7.69 0.17
CA LEU A 144 -14.90 -8.27 -0.94
C LEU A 144 -14.78 -9.81 -0.86
N GLY A 145 -15.20 -10.42 0.25
CA GLY A 145 -15.02 -11.86 0.47
C GLY A 145 -13.55 -12.26 0.62
N LEU A 146 -12.70 -11.34 1.10
CA LEU A 146 -11.26 -11.57 1.30
C LEU A 146 -10.93 -11.62 2.79
N GLU A 147 -10.11 -12.58 3.19
CA GLU A 147 -9.57 -12.65 4.54
C GLU A 147 -8.32 -11.78 4.68
N VAL A 148 -8.14 -11.16 5.84
CA VAL A 148 -6.90 -10.44 6.18
C VAL A 148 -5.86 -11.48 6.61
N PRO A 149 -4.70 -11.57 5.93
CA PRO A 149 -3.70 -12.59 6.23
C PRO A 149 -3.03 -12.36 7.61
N GLU A 150 -2.66 -13.46 8.27
CA GLU A 150 -1.89 -13.41 9.52
C GLU A 150 -0.45 -12.92 9.29
N TRP A 151 0.06 -12.08 10.18
CA TRP A 151 1.43 -11.58 10.12
C TRP A 151 2.40 -12.55 10.83
N THR A 152 3.34 -13.12 10.07
CA THR A 152 4.30 -14.12 10.58
C THR A 152 5.68 -13.54 10.93
N GLY A 153 5.78 -12.23 11.17
CA GLY A 153 7.04 -11.53 11.43
C GLY A 153 7.62 -10.76 10.23
N PRO A 154 8.77 -10.08 10.41
CA PRO A 154 9.35 -9.20 9.40
C PRO A 154 9.94 -9.98 8.22
N VAL A 155 9.48 -9.66 7.01
CA VAL A 155 9.93 -10.25 5.74
C VAL A 155 10.10 -9.15 4.71
N VAL A 156 11.20 -9.20 3.95
CA VAL A 156 11.41 -8.29 2.81
C VAL A 156 11.01 -9.00 1.52
N VAL A 157 10.03 -8.41 0.83
CA VAL A 157 9.58 -8.86 -0.49
C VAL A 157 10.02 -7.82 -1.52
N GLU A 158 10.94 -8.20 -2.41
CA GLU A 158 11.48 -7.26 -3.39
C GLU A 158 10.56 -7.06 -4.60
N SER A 159 9.78 -8.06 -5.00
CA SER A 159 8.93 -7.99 -6.18
C SER A 159 7.58 -8.63 -5.89
N ALA A 160 6.51 -8.04 -6.42
CA ALA A 160 5.18 -8.59 -6.30
C ALA A 160 5.04 -9.90 -7.09
N GLU A 161 4.27 -10.84 -6.55
CA GLU A 161 3.83 -12.01 -7.30
C GLU A 161 2.75 -11.63 -8.31
N GLN A 162 2.64 -12.42 -9.38
CA GLN A 162 1.51 -12.24 -10.30
C GLN A 162 0.24 -12.69 -9.60
N PRO A 163 -0.85 -11.90 -9.70
CA PRO A 163 -2.11 -12.31 -9.11
C PRO A 163 -2.59 -13.62 -9.75
N PRO A 164 -3.13 -14.57 -8.97
CA PRO A 164 -3.80 -15.72 -9.53
C PRO A 164 -4.94 -15.24 -10.45
N GLY A 165 -5.05 -15.85 -11.63
CA GLY A 165 -5.89 -15.35 -12.73
C GLY A 165 -7.40 -15.30 -12.42
N LYS A 166 -8.06 -14.37 -13.11
CA LYS A 166 -9.50 -13.99 -13.12
C LYS A 166 -10.05 -13.42 -11.81
N TRP A 167 -10.11 -12.09 -11.78
CA TRP A 167 -10.96 -11.33 -10.86
C TRP A 167 -12.42 -11.81 -10.99
N LEU A 168 -13.11 -11.94 -9.86
CA LEU A 168 -14.55 -12.21 -9.79
C LEU A 168 -15.27 -11.21 -10.71
N LYS A 169 -16.14 -11.71 -11.59
CA LYS A 169 -16.95 -10.86 -12.48
C LYS A 169 -17.72 -9.85 -11.63
N GLU A 170 -17.74 -8.60 -12.10
CA GLU A 170 -18.56 -7.55 -11.52
C GLU A 170 -20.02 -8.02 -11.44
N GLU A 171 -20.54 -8.16 -10.23
CA GLU A 171 -21.99 -8.19 -10.03
C GLU A 171 -22.52 -6.78 -10.35
N PRO A 172 -23.58 -6.63 -11.16
CA PRO A 172 -24.13 -5.32 -11.46
C PRO A 172 -24.54 -4.62 -10.17
N LEU A 173 -24.07 -3.39 -9.94
CA LEU A 173 -24.58 -2.55 -8.86
C LEU A 173 -26.10 -2.41 -9.02
N SER A 174 -26.87 -3.07 -8.15
CA SER A 174 -28.29 -2.80 -8.02
C SER A 174 -28.45 -1.37 -7.53
N GLN A 175 -29.12 -0.54 -8.33
CA GLN A 175 -29.48 0.81 -7.96
C GLN A 175 -30.49 0.75 -6.82
N HIS A 176 -30.03 0.77 -5.57
CA HIS A 176 -30.89 1.04 -4.43
C HIS A 176 -31.15 2.55 -4.36
N ASN A 177 -32.12 3.02 -5.14
CA ASN A 177 -32.77 4.30 -4.87
C ASN A 177 -33.63 4.14 -3.61
N GLY A 178 -33.08 4.53 -2.46
CA GLY A 178 -33.82 4.63 -1.22
C GLY A 178 -34.65 5.91 -1.19
N THR A 179 -35.91 5.84 -1.62
CA THR A 179 -36.95 6.76 -1.12
C THR A 179 -37.67 6.07 0.03
N GLY A 180 -37.47 6.60 1.24
CA GLY A 180 -38.09 6.07 2.46
C GLY A 180 -39.58 6.37 2.51
N THR A 181 -40.39 5.38 2.90
CA THR A 181 -41.66 5.58 3.60
C THR A 181 -41.98 4.34 4.45
N LEU A 182 -42.52 4.58 5.64
CA LEU A 182 -42.72 3.66 6.77
C LEU A 182 -43.67 2.47 6.50
N CYS A 183 -43.42 1.36 7.21
CA CYS A 183 -44.31 0.19 7.37
C CYS A 183 -45.57 0.50 8.21
N PRO A 184 -46.63 -0.35 8.17
CA PRO A 184 -46.67 -1.50 9.09
C PRO A 184 -47.36 -2.80 8.58
N GLY A 185 -46.82 -3.95 9.04
CA GLY A 185 -47.53 -5.13 9.58
C GLY A 185 -48.36 -6.07 8.68
N ASN A 186 -47.85 -7.29 8.42
CA ASN A 186 -48.44 -8.61 8.81
C ASN A 186 -47.80 -9.79 8.04
N THR A 187 -47.57 -10.90 8.75
CA THR A 187 -47.02 -12.21 8.34
C THR A 187 -48.10 -13.17 7.81
N PRO A 188 -47.80 -14.45 7.46
CA PRO A 188 -46.77 -14.98 6.55
C PRO A 188 -47.39 -15.96 5.51
N GLN A 189 -46.70 -16.26 4.41
CA GLN A 189 -47.04 -17.45 3.61
C GLN A 189 -45.82 -18.12 2.99
N GLU A 190 -45.71 -19.42 3.26
CA GLU A 190 -44.68 -20.35 2.83
C GLU A 190 -44.83 -20.67 1.34
N HIS A 191 -43.71 -20.81 0.62
CA HIS A 191 -43.64 -21.66 -0.57
C HIS A 191 -42.25 -22.29 -0.71
N HIS A 192 -42.29 -23.60 -0.95
CA HIS A 192 -41.21 -24.53 -1.18
C HIS A 192 -40.37 -24.22 -2.43
N ASP A 193 -39.12 -24.68 -2.38
CA ASP A 193 -38.28 -25.30 -3.45
C ASP A 193 -36.84 -24.77 -3.30
N GLY A 194 -35.81 -25.55 -2.97
CA GLY A 194 -35.51 -26.89 -3.46
C GLY A 194 -34.39 -26.81 -4.51
N LEU A 195 -33.17 -26.39 -4.14
CA LEU A 195 -32.01 -26.57 -5.04
C LEU A 195 -30.68 -26.82 -4.30
N LYS A 196 -29.97 -27.80 -4.85
CA LYS A 196 -28.86 -28.59 -4.32
C LYS A 196 -27.61 -27.75 -4.00
N GLN A 197 -26.98 -28.04 -2.86
CA GLN A 197 -25.60 -27.68 -2.55
C GLN A 197 -24.65 -28.66 -3.25
N GLU A 198 -23.75 -28.15 -4.09
CA GLU A 198 -22.50 -28.84 -4.43
C GLU A 198 -21.34 -28.02 -3.87
N ARG A 199 -20.52 -28.66 -3.02
CA ARG A 199 -19.23 -28.14 -2.55
C ARG A 199 -18.13 -28.56 -3.51
N PRO A 200 -17.17 -27.71 -3.85
CA PRO A 200 -15.84 -28.17 -4.25
C PRO A 200 -14.93 -28.27 -3.02
N SER A 201 -14.19 -29.38 -2.98
CA SER A 201 -13.21 -29.80 -1.97
C SER A 201 -11.96 -28.88 -1.90
N PRO A 202 -11.17 -28.95 -0.80
CA PRO A 202 -10.01 -28.08 -0.60
C PRO A 202 -8.74 -28.76 -1.15
N ASP A 203 -7.99 -28.12 -2.04
CA ASP A 203 -6.51 -28.16 -1.95
C ASP A 203 -5.85 -27.25 -2.98
N THR A 204 -5.03 -26.32 -2.51
CA THR A 204 -3.58 -26.27 -2.77
C THR A 204 -3.08 -24.92 -2.24
N GLY A 205 -2.29 -24.98 -1.17
CA GLY A 205 -1.66 -23.80 -0.57
C GLY A 205 -0.79 -23.03 -1.57
N PRO A 206 -0.59 -21.71 -1.36
CA PRO A 206 0.18 -20.89 -2.29
C PRO A 206 1.65 -21.35 -2.35
N PRO A 207 2.27 -21.28 -3.55
CA PRO A 207 3.67 -21.67 -3.75
C PRO A 207 4.64 -20.71 -3.02
N PRO A 208 5.90 -21.12 -2.81
CA PRO A 208 6.82 -20.39 -1.92
C PRO A 208 7.33 -19.07 -2.51
N VAL A 209 7.11 -17.99 -1.75
CA VAL A 209 7.63 -16.63 -1.99
C VAL A 209 9.17 -16.61 -1.99
N LYS A 210 9.80 -15.89 -2.94
CA LYS A 210 11.24 -15.57 -2.88
C LYS A 210 11.50 -14.56 -1.75
N LYS A 211 11.67 -15.08 -0.54
CA LYS A 211 12.01 -14.31 0.66
C LYS A 211 13.52 -14.04 0.67
N VAL A 212 13.92 -12.79 0.82
CA VAL A 212 15.32 -12.42 1.10
C VAL A 212 15.44 -12.20 2.60
N LYS A 213 16.48 -12.80 3.22
CA LYS A 213 16.74 -12.63 4.65
C LYS A 213 17.16 -11.20 4.92
N VAL A 214 16.56 -10.58 5.93
CA VAL A 214 16.92 -9.24 6.43
C VAL A 214 18.40 -9.25 6.84
N GLU A 215 19.16 -8.21 6.47
CA GLU A 215 20.57 -8.14 6.84
C GLU A 215 20.72 -7.65 8.29
N PRO A 216 21.37 -8.44 9.17
CA PRO A 216 21.50 -8.07 10.57
C PRO A 216 22.34 -6.81 10.74
N LEU A 217 21.95 -5.97 11.68
CA LEU A 217 22.81 -4.91 12.19
C LEU A 217 23.98 -5.56 12.93
N LEU A 218 25.15 -5.64 12.30
CA LEU A 218 26.37 -5.98 13.03
C LEU A 218 26.70 -4.77 13.93
N THR A 219 26.57 -4.98 15.24
CA THR A 219 26.97 -4.04 16.31
C THR A 219 28.45 -3.76 16.28
#